data_AF-A0A4V5MUJ9-F1
#
_entry.id   AF-A0A4V5MUJ9-F1
#
_cell.length_a   1.000
_cell.length_b   1.000
_cell.length_c   1.000
_cell.angle_alpha   90.00
_cell.angle_beta   90.00
_cell.angle_gamma   90.00
#
_symmetry.space_group_name_H-M   'P 1'
#
loop_
_entity.id
_entity.type
_entity.pdbx_description
1 polymer ?
#
loop_
_entity_poly.entity_id
_entity_poly.type
_entity_poly.pdbx_seq_one_letter_code
_entity_poly.pdbx_strand_id
1 'polypeptide(L)'
;MFERDGLDLDRSILADWVGKSTALLEPLADAIGRHVLAGQAIFADDTPVNLLAPGTGKTATARLWAYGRDERSWGGDAPPASWYRFSPDWKGQHPKDHLSGYHGWMHADGYAGFEDLYRTSGIRKVACMVHVRRKFVDIHRAQGSAIAGEAITRIAQLYAIEKEAWGSPPDSRVQI
;
A
#
# COMPACT_ATOMS: atom_id res chain seq x y z
N MET A 1 19.77 -19.30 -16.10
CA MET A 1 18.46 -19.78 -16.59
C MET A 1 18.60 -20.15 -18.06
N PHE A 2 18.88 -19.19 -18.95
CA PHE A 2 19.09 -19.42 -20.38
C PHE A 2 20.36 -20.22 -20.75
N GLU A 3 21.41 -20.14 -19.94
CA GLU A 3 22.63 -20.95 -20.11
C GLU A 3 22.36 -22.47 -20.06
N ARG A 4 21.33 -22.89 -19.30
CA ARG A 4 20.92 -24.31 -19.23
C ARG A 4 20.30 -24.82 -20.54
N ASP A 5 19.83 -23.90 -21.38
CA ASP A 5 19.27 -24.17 -22.70
C ASP A 5 20.30 -23.90 -23.82
N GLY A 6 21.57 -23.69 -23.47
CA GLY A 6 22.66 -23.43 -24.43
C GLY A 6 22.67 -22.01 -25.02
N LEU A 7 21.92 -21.08 -24.42
CA LEU A 7 21.83 -19.69 -24.87
C LEU A 7 22.72 -18.78 -24.01
N ASP A 8 23.72 -18.17 -24.64
CA ASP A 8 24.53 -17.12 -24.05
C ASP A 8 23.89 -15.75 -24.32
N LEU A 9 23.37 -15.13 -23.26
CA LEU A 9 22.68 -13.84 -23.32
C LEU A 9 23.32 -12.87 -22.32
N ASP A 10 23.82 -11.75 -22.85
CA ASP A 10 24.39 -10.71 -22.00
C ASP A 10 23.32 -10.08 -21.10
N ARG A 11 23.74 -9.67 -19.89
CA ARG A 11 22.87 -9.02 -18.91
C ARG A 11 22.21 -7.75 -19.47
N SER A 12 22.89 -6.99 -20.32
CA SER A 12 22.35 -5.80 -20.98
C SER A 12 21.15 -6.12 -21.86
N ILE A 13 21.20 -7.22 -22.62
CA ILE A 13 20.09 -7.68 -23.47
C ILE A 13 18.87 -8.02 -22.63
N LEU A 14 19.07 -8.75 -21.52
CA LEU A 14 17.98 -9.08 -20.61
C LEU A 14 17.38 -7.83 -19.96
N ALA A 15 18.21 -6.86 -19.56
CA ALA A 15 17.74 -5.59 -19.00
C ALA A 15 16.95 -4.78 -20.03
N ASP A 16 17.42 -4.72 -21.27
CA ASP A 16 16.72 -4.05 -22.37
C ASP A 16 15.37 -4.67 -22.67
N TRP A 17 15.27 -6.01 -22.65
CA TRP A 17 14.00 -6.72 -22.85
C TRP A 17 13.02 -6.46 -21.72
N VAL A 18 13.50 -6.43 -20.47
CA VAL A 18 12.68 -6.05 -19.31
C VAL A 18 12.17 -4.62 -19.51
N GLY A 19 13.02 -3.67 -19.86
CA GLY A 19 12.64 -2.27 -20.11
C GLY A 19 11.59 -2.11 -21.22
N LYS A 20 11.77 -2.82 -22.35
CA LYS A 20 10.79 -2.82 -23.45
C LYS A 20 9.45 -3.42 -23.01
N SER A 21 9.49 -4.52 -22.27
CA SER A 21 8.28 -5.16 -21.74
C SER A 21 7.55 -4.23 -20.77
N THR A 22 8.27 -3.51 -19.90
CA THR A 22 7.65 -2.55 -18.97
C THR A 22 6.98 -1.39 -19.70
N ALA A 23 7.57 -0.89 -20.79
CA ALA A 23 6.96 0.17 -21.59
C ALA A 23 5.67 -0.30 -22.28
N LEU A 24 5.65 -1.54 -22.79
CA LEU A 24 4.45 -2.13 -23.39
C LEU A 24 3.33 -2.40 -22.37
N LEU A 25 3.68 -2.62 -21.11
CA LEU A 25 2.74 -2.87 -20.01
C LEU A 25 2.24 -1.59 -19.31
N GLU A 26 2.79 -0.42 -19.64
CA GLU A 26 2.38 0.84 -19.02
C GLU A 26 0.86 1.13 -19.15
N PRO A 27 0.20 0.91 -20.30
CA PRO A 27 -1.26 1.09 -20.39
C PRO A 27 -2.06 0.16 -19.46
N LEU A 28 -1.53 -1.04 -19.17
CA LEU A 28 -2.13 -1.97 -18.21
C LEU A 28 -1.96 -1.45 -16.78
N ALA A 29 -0.77 -0.95 -16.43
CA ALA A 29 -0.53 -0.33 -15.13
C ALA A 29 -1.44 0.88 -14.90
N ASP A 30 -1.67 1.69 -15.92
CA ASP A 30 -2.60 2.81 -15.89
C ASP A 30 -4.06 2.37 -15.76
N ALA A 31 -4.46 1.29 -16.44
CA ALA A 31 -5.79 0.71 -16.31
C ALA A 31 -6.03 0.17 -14.88
N ILE A 32 -5.03 -0.49 -14.29
CA ILE A 32 -5.06 -0.92 -12.89
C ILE A 32 -5.18 0.29 -11.96
N GLY A 33 -4.41 1.36 -12.20
CA GLY A 33 -4.51 2.60 -11.45
C GLY A 33 -5.92 3.19 -11.47
N ARG A 34 -6.51 3.35 -12.66
CA ARG A 34 -7.92 3.81 -12.80
C ARG A 34 -8.91 2.91 -12.07
N HIS A 35 -8.73 1.59 -12.15
CA HIS A 35 -9.58 0.63 -11.47
C HIS A 35 -9.47 0.72 -9.95
N VAL A 36 -8.26 0.87 -9.40
CA VAL A 36 -8.02 1.05 -7.96
C VAL A 36 -8.66 2.36 -7.49
N LEU A 37 -8.43 3.47 -8.20
CA LEU A 37 -8.94 4.79 -7.82
C LEU A 37 -10.45 4.97 -8.05
N ALA A 38 -11.11 4.03 -8.74
CA ALA A 38 -12.58 3.99 -8.83
C ALA A 38 -13.23 3.38 -7.58
N GLY A 39 -12.46 2.79 -6.67
CA GLY A 39 -12.98 2.25 -5.41
C GLY A 39 -13.42 3.35 -4.44
N GLN A 40 -14.44 3.08 -3.62
CA GLN A 40 -14.88 4.03 -2.58
C GLN A 40 -13.90 4.13 -1.42
N ALA A 41 -13.08 3.09 -1.24
CA ALA A 41 -12.02 3.01 -0.25
C ALA A 41 -10.79 2.35 -0.86
N ILE A 42 -9.61 2.91 -0.53
CA ILE A 42 -8.31 2.34 -0.91
C ILE A 42 -7.44 2.16 0.33
N PHE A 43 -6.50 1.22 0.24
CA PHE A 43 -5.41 1.05 1.19
C PHE A 43 -4.17 1.69 0.61
N ALA A 44 -3.40 2.43 1.41
CA ALA A 44 -2.15 3.05 1.00
C ALA A 44 -1.03 2.69 1.98
N ASP A 45 0.10 2.22 1.43
CA ASP A 45 1.33 1.95 2.18
C ASP A 45 2.54 2.22 1.29
N ASP A 46 3.73 2.26 1.87
CA ASP A 46 4.97 2.39 1.12
C ASP A 46 6.08 1.50 1.68
N THR A 47 6.97 1.04 0.80
CA THR A 47 8.15 0.26 1.18
C THR A 47 9.41 0.96 0.70
N PRO A 48 10.43 1.16 1.57
CA PRO A 48 11.71 1.70 1.15
C PRO A 48 12.47 0.69 0.28
N VAL A 49 13.07 1.19 -0.80
CA VAL A 49 13.92 0.41 -1.70
C VAL A 49 15.25 1.13 -1.94
N ASN A 50 16.31 0.35 -2.11
CA ASN A 50 17.64 0.88 -2.40
C ASN A 50 17.74 1.22 -3.90
N LEU A 51 17.89 2.50 -4.20
CA LEU A 51 18.13 3.01 -5.54
C LEU A 51 19.62 3.28 -5.73
N LEU A 52 20.21 2.79 -6.82
CA LEU A 52 21.58 3.14 -7.18
C LEU A 52 21.68 4.65 -7.41
N ALA A 53 22.70 5.28 -6.83
CA ALA A 53 23.04 6.69 -7.05
C ALA A 53 24.45 6.77 -7.65
N PRO A 54 24.59 6.60 -8.99
CA PRO A 54 25.89 6.58 -9.66
C PRO A 54 26.74 7.80 -9.33
N GLY A 55 28.04 7.60 -9.14
CA GLY A 55 28.99 8.66 -8.78
C GLY A 55 29.10 8.94 -7.27
N THR A 56 28.20 8.40 -6.44
CA THR A 56 28.22 8.65 -4.97
C THR A 56 28.86 7.54 -4.14
N GLY A 57 29.05 6.34 -4.74
CA GLY A 57 29.47 5.14 -4.02
C GLY A 57 28.45 4.60 -3.01
N LYS A 58 27.22 5.13 -3.00
CA LYS A 58 26.13 4.75 -2.08
C LYS A 58 24.82 4.52 -2.83
N THR A 59 23.81 4.03 -2.11
CA THR A 59 22.42 3.99 -2.56
C THR A 59 21.62 5.13 -1.95
N ALA A 60 20.63 5.64 -2.68
CA ALA A 60 19.59 6.49 -2.15
C ALA A 60 18.40 5.62 -1.67
N THR A 61 17.61 6.13 -0.72
CA THR A 61 16.37 5.48 -0.29
C THR A 61 15.21 6.01 -1.12
N ALA A 62 14.79 5.20 -2.08
CA ALA A 62 13.59 5.41 -2.87
C ALA A 62 12.39 4.69 -2.23
N ARG A 63 11.19 4.89 -2.78
CA ARG A 63 9.93 4.33 -2.27
C ARG A 63 9.15 3.62 -3.35
N LEU A 64 8.61 2.46 -3.00
CA LEU A 64 7.56 1.78 -3.76
C LEU A 64 6.25 1.97 -2.99
N TRP A 65 5.37 2.80 -3.52
CA TRP A 65 4.03 3.04 -3.01
C TRP A 65 3.09 1.95 -3.50
N ALA A 66 2.23 1.45 -2.63
CA ALA A 66 1.20 0.47 -2.95
C ALA A 66 -0.18 1.06 -2.62
N TYR A 67 -1.05 1.10 -3.63
CA TYR A 67 -2.46 1.46 -3.49
C TYR A 67 -3.32 0.24 -3.77
N GLY A 68 -4.03 -0.26 -2.76
CA GLY A 68 -4.86 -1.45 -2.86
C GLY A 68 -6.35 -1.10 -2.92
N ARG A 69 -7.09 -1.78 -3.79
CA ARG A 69 -8.55 -1.84 -3.76
C ARG A 69 -8.94 -3.29 -3.48
N ASP A 70 -9.63 -3.52 -2.36
CA ASP A 70 -10.21 -4.82 -2.03
C ASP A 70 -11.50 -4.59 -1.26
N GLU A 71 -12.62 -4.75 -1.95
CA GLU A 71 -13.95 -4.46 -1.42
C GLU A 71 -14.65 -5.70 -0.86
N ARG A 72 -14.00 -6.86 -0.95
CA ARG A 72 -14.61 -8.15 -0.58
C ARG A 72 -14.97 -8.22 0.90
N SER A 73 -14.24 -7.51 1.76
CA SER A 73 -14.52 -7.49 3.20
C SER A 73 -15.84 -6.80 3.54
N TRP A 74 -16.36 -5.92 2.68
CA TRP A 74 -17.68 -5.28 2.82
C TRP A 74 -18.65 -5.65 1.68
N GLY A 75 -18.44 -6.82 1.05
CA GLY A 75 -19.38 -7.39 0.08
C GLY A 75 -19.36 -6.72 -1.29
N GLY A 76 -18.28 -6.03 -1.67
CA GLY A 76 -18.13 -5.48 -3.02
C GLY A 76 -17.74 -6.54 -4.05
N ASP A 77 -18.28 -6.41 -5.27
CA ASP A 77 -18.04 -7.33 -6.39
C ASP A 77 -16.84 -6.94 -7.27
N ALA A 78 -16.23 -5.78 -7.01
CA ALA A 78 -15.10 -5.30 -7.79
C ALA A 78 -13.86 -6.21 -7.60
N PRO A 79 -13.21 -6.66 -8.68
CA PRO A 79 -12.00 -7.47 -8.56
C PRO A 79 -10.91 -6.74 -7.76
N PRO A 80 -10.24 -7.40 -6.80
CA PRO A 80 -9.19 -6.77 -6.03
C PRO A 80 -7.97 -6.47 -6.91
N ALA A 81 -7.30 -5.36 -6.64
CA ALA A 81 -6.11 -4.95 -7.38
C ALA A 81 -5.16 -4.12 -6.52
N SER A 82 -3.87 -4.17 -6.88
CA SER A 82 -2.83 -3.34 -6.31
C SER A 82 -2.17 -2.53 -7.42
N TRP A 83 -2.13 -1.21 -7.25
CA TRP A 83 -1.42 -0.29 -8.13
C TRP A 83 -0.15 0.18 -7.44
N TYR A 84 0.98 0.01 -8.13
CA TYR A 84 2.29 0.37 -7.60
C TYR A 84 2.83 1.63 -8.27
N ARG A 85 3.46 2.50 -7.48
CA ARG A 85 4.17 3.67 -7.99
C ARG A 85 5.55 3.77 -7.35
N PHE A 86 6.53 4.19 -8.14
CA PHE A 86 7.89 4.40 -7.67
C PHE A 86 8.18 5.90 -7.51
N SER A 87 8.88 6.27 -6.46
CA SER A 87 9.49 7.60 -6.32
C SER A 87 10.93 7.52 -5.82
N PRO A 88 11.81 8.44 -6.23
CA PRO A 88 13.22 8.43 -5.83
C PRO A 88 13.45 8.89 -4.38
N ASP A 89 12.44 9.49 -3.73
CA ASP A 89 12.49 9.94 -2.34
C ASP A 89 11.12 9.76 -1.64
N TRP A 90 11.05 10.13 -0.36
CA TRP A 90 9.87 9.96 0.51
C TRP A 90 9.15 11.29 0.78
N LYS A 91 8.93 12.10 -0.25
CA LYS A 91 8.16 13.33 -0.14
C LYS A 91 6.65 13.08 -0.30
N GLY A 92 5.84 13.78 0.48
CA GLY A 92 4.38 13.75 0.38
C GLY A 92 3.81 14.24 -0.96
N GLN A 93 4.62 14.95 -1.76
CA GLN A 93 4.24 15.34 -3.13
C GLN A 93 3.95 14.14 -4.03
N HIS A 94 4.66 13.02 -3.88
CA HIS A 94 4.45 11.82 -4.71
C HIS A 94 3.04 11.23 -4.52
N PRO A 95 2.60 10.88 -3.29
CA PRO A 95 1.24 10.39 -3.11
C PRO A 95 0.17 11.45 -3.44
N LYS A 96 0.49 12.75 -3.31
CA LYS A 96 -0.39 13.82 -3.78
C LYS A 96 -0.61 13.78 -5.29
N ASP A 97 0.44 13.57 -6.06
CA ASP A 97 0.34 13.46 -7.52
C ASP A 97 -0.31 12.14 -7.94
N HIS A 98 0.04 11.02 -7.29
CA HIS A 98 -0.55 9.71 -7.58
C HIS A 98 -2.06 9.67 -7.35
N LEU A 99 -2.53 10.33 -6.28
CA LEU A 99 -3.94 10.34 -5.85
C LEU A 99 -4.69 11.59 -6.30
N SER A 100 -4.12 12.35 -7.24
CA SER A 100 -4.78 13.52 -7.80
C SER A 100 -6.16 13.15 -8.38
N GLY A 101 -7.20 13.84 -7.92
CA GLY A 101 -8.58 13.59 -8.34
C GLY A 101 -9.30 12.43 -7.62
N TYR A 102 -8.62 11.65 -6.77
CA TYR A 102 -9.26 10.62 -5.96
C TYR A 102 -10.12 11.24 -4.84
N HIS A 103 -11.31 10.67 -4.64
CA HIS A 103 -12.25 11.06 -3.59
C HIS A 103 -12.78 9.77 -2.94
N GLY A 104 -12.78 9.69 -1.62
CA GLY A 104 -13.18 8.47 -0.92
C GLY A 104 -12.47 8.30 0.41
N TRP A 105 -12.40 7.07 0.89
CA TRP A 105 -11.69 6.72 2.11
C TRP A 105 -10.28 6.21 1.79
N MET A 106 -9.28 6.66 2.55
CA MET A 106 -7.92 6.14 2.43
C MET A 106 -7.48 5.56 3.76
N HIS A 107 -7.28 4.24 3.76
CA HIS A 107 -6.78 3.47 4.88
C HIS A 107 -5.25 3.43 4.80
N ALA A 108 -4.59 4.18 5.67
CA ALA A 108 -3.14 4.34 5.64
C ALA A 108 -2.54 4.34 7.04
N ASP A 109 -1.22 4.24 7.10
CA ASP A 109 -0.47 4.43 8.33
C ASP A 109 -0.46 5.90 8.79
N GLY A 110 0.37 6.19 9.80
CA GLY A 110 0.54 7.54 10.35
C GLY A 110 1.54 8.42 9.60
N TYR A 111 1.87 8.14 8.35
CA TYR A 111 2.85 8.94 7.61
C TYR A 111 2.38 10.38 7.40
N ALA A 112 3.19 11.34 7.89
CA ALA A 112 2.86 12.76 7.84
C ALA A 112 2.74 13.33 6.42
N GLY A 113 3.37 12.72 5.41
CA GLY A 113 3.26 13.17 4.03
C GLY A 113 1.88 12.93 3.41
N PHE A 114 0.98 12.20 4.08
CA PHE A 114 -0.43 12.11 3.68
C PHE A 114 -1.31 13.23 4.25
N GLU A 115 -0.85 14.04 5.20
CA GLU A 115 -1.72 15.02 5.89
C GLU A 115 -2.32 16.07 4.94
N ASP A 116 -1.55 16.51 3.94
CA ASP A 116 -2.05 17.46 2.94
C ASP A 116 -3.17 16.86 2.08
N LEU A 117 -3.14 15.54 1.81
CA LEU A 117 -4.23 14.86 1.11
C LEU A 117 -5.51 14.98 1.93
N TYR A 118 -5.49 14.65 3.22
CA TYR A 118 -6.69 14.71 4.07
C TYR A 118 -7.27 16.11 4.23
N ARG A 119 -6.43 17.15 4.09
CA ARG A 119 -6.84 18.55 4.21
C ARG A 119 -7.36 19.15 2.91
N THR A 120 -6.81 18.75 1.77
CA THR A 120 -6.98 19.48 0.50
C THR A 120 -7.59 18.65 -0.62
N SER A 121 -7.57 17.31 -0.49
CA SER A 121 -8.27 16.41 -1.41
C SER A 121 -9.52 15.87 -0.72
N GLY A 122 -10.54 15.46 -1.48
CA GLY A 122 -11.76 14.86 -0.92
C GLY A 122 -11.57 13.47 -0.29
N ILE A 123 -10.37 13.19 0.22
CA ILE A 123 -9.95 11.95 0.85
C ILE A 123 -10.20 12.03 2.35
N ARG A 124 -10.92 11.05 2.87
CA ARG A 124 -11.17 10.87 4.30
C ARG A 124 -10.18 9.87 4.90
N LYS A 125 -9.54 10.26 5.99
CA LYS A 125 -8.54 9.45 6.69
C LYS A 125 -9.18 8.26 7.41
N VAL A 126 -8.62 7.07 7.22
CA VAL A 126 -8.89 5.87 8.03
C VAL A 126 -7.56 5.34 8.56
N ALA A 127 -7.42 5.25 9.87
CA ALA A 127 -6.15 4.87 10.48
C ALA A 127 -5.92 3.35 10.44
N CYS A 128 -4.73 2.93 9.99
CA CYS A 128 -4.36 1.52 9.91
C CYS A 128 -4.23 0.85 11.27
N MET A 129 -5.22 0.01 11.62
CA MET A 129 -5.23 -0.74 12.88
C MET A 129 -4.07 -1.73 13.00
N VAL A 130 -3.54 -2.26 11.89
CA VAL A 130 -2.34 -3.10 11.90
C VAL A 130 -1.13 -2.29 12.38
N HIS A 131 -0.97 -1.06 11.89
CA HIS A 131 0.12 -0.17 12.30
C HIS A 131 -0.04 0.32 13.74
N VAL A 132 -1.26 0.66 14.16
CA VAL A 132 -1.57 1.00 15.57
C VAL A 132 -1.21 -0.17 16.49
N ARG A 133 -1.69 -1.38 16.18
CA ARG A 133 -1.41 -2.59 16.97
C ARG A 133 0.09 -2.90 17.06
N ARG A 134 0.84 -2.73 15.97
CA ARG A 134 2.29 -2.99 15.93
C ARG A 134 3.03 -2.21 17.02
N LYS A 135 2.71 -0.93 17.23
CA LYS A 135 3.34 -0.10 18.26
C LYS A 135 3.11 -0.61 19.68
N PHE A 136 1.89 -1.08 19.99
CA PHE A 136 1.62 -1.70 21.28
C PHE A 136 2.35 -3.04 21.45
N VAL A 137 2.42 -3.85 20.38
CA VAL A 137 3.19 -5.11 20.40
C VAL A 137 4.67 -4.84 20.67
N ASP A 138 5.25 -3.83 20.03
CA ASP A 138 6.67 -3.48 20.23
C ASP A 138 6.94 -3.09 21.69
N ILE A 139 6.09 -2.23 22.28
CA ILE A 139 6.20 -1.82 23.69
C ILE A 139 6.02 -3.03 24.63
N HIS A 140 5.00 -3.85 24.39
CA HIS A 140 4.73 -5.01 25.24
C HIS A 140 5.90 -6.01 25.20
N ARG A 141 6.47 -6.27 24.02
CA ARG A 141 7.65 -7.15 23.88
C ARG A 141 8.89 -6.59 24.57
N ALA A 142 9.12 -5.29 24.47
CA ALA A 142 10.32 -4.66 25.04
C ALA A 142 10.25 -4.53 26.57
N GLN A 143 9.06 -4.31 27.14
CA GLN A 143 8.91 -3.86 28.54
C GLN A 143 7.93 -4.70 29.37
N GLY A 144 7.19 -5.63 28.78
CA GLY A 144 6.14 -6.37 29.49
C GLY A 144 4.96 -5.49 29.94
N SER A 145 4.77 -4.32 29.31
CA SER A 145 3.76 -3.34 29.73
C SER A 145 2.35 -3.94 29.72
N ALA A 146 1.69 -3.95 30.88
CA ALA A 146 0.32 -4.43 31.03
C ALA A 146 -0.69 -3.57 30.24
N ILE A 147 -0.48 -2.25 30.17
CA ILE A 147 -1.31 -1.33 29.38
C ILE A 147 -1.23 -1.67 27.89
N ALA A 148 -0.02 -1.94 27.38
CA ALA A 148 0.15 -2.33 25.98
C ALA A 148 -0.47 -3.72 25.71
N GLY A 149 -0.37 -4.65 26.66
CA GLY A 149 -1.03 -5.96 26.58
C GLY A 149 -2.55 -5.84 26.48
N GLU A 150 -3.15 -5.01 27.33
CA GLU A 150 -4.59 -4.72 27.32
C GLU A 150 -5.03 -4.09 25.98
N ALA A 151 -4.26 -3.14 25.45
CA ALA A 151 -4.55 -2.54 24.14
C ALA A 151 -4.54 -3.58 23.01
N ILE A 152 -3.56 -4.52 23.01
CA ILE A 152 -3.50 -5.61 22.03
C ILE A 152 -4.75 -6.50 22.12
N THR A 153 -5.19 -6.83 23.33
CA THR A 153 -6.39 -7.65 23.57
C THR A 153 -7.65 -6.95 23.06
N ARG A 154 -7.82 -5.65 23.35
CA ARG A 154 -8.97 -4.87 22.86
C ARG A 154 -8.99 -4.75 21.34
N ILE A 155 -7.84 -4.52 20.71
CA ILE A 155 -7.75 -4.49 19.25
C ILE A 155 -8.10 -5.87 18.66
N ALA A 156 -7.72 -6.96 19.32
CA ALA A 156 -8.08 -8.31 18.86
C ALA A 156 -9.60 -8.56 18.93
N GLN A 157 -10.31 -7.97 19.90
CA GLN A 157 -11.78 -8.02 19.95
C GLN A 157 -12.41 -7.30 18.75
N LEU A 158 -11.88 -6.13 18.35
CA LEU A 158 -12.33 -5.45 17.13
C LEU A 158 -12.10 -6.30 15.88
N TYR A 159 -10.96 -7.00 15.79
CA TYR A 159 -10.71 -7.91 14.68
C TYR A 159 -11.64 -9.13 14.66
N ALA A 160 -12.13 -9.58 15.81
CA ALA A 160 -13.13 -10.63 15.89
C ALA A 160 -14.47 -10.17 15.29
N ILE A 161 -14.90 -8.95 15.63
CA ILE A 161 -16.11 -8.32 15.04
C ILE A 161 -15.94 -8.14 13.53
N GLU A 162 -14.80 -7.60 13.08
CA GLU A 162 -14.51 -7.44 11.65
C GLU A 162 -14.52 -8.77 10.88
N LYS A 163 -14.08 -9.85 11.53
CA LYS A 163 -14.11 -11.20 10.96
C LYS A 163 -15.52 -11.75 10.86
N GLU A 164 -16.37 -11.50 11.84
CA GLU A 164 -17.79 -11.85 11.79
C GLU A 164 -18.53 -11.07 10.69
N ALA A 165 -18.19 -9.79 10.54
CA ALA A 165 -18.75 -8.89 9.54
C ALA A 165 -18.22 -9.11 8.12
N TRP A 166 -17.24 -10.00 7.91
CA TRP A 166 -16.57 -10.18 6.63
C TRP A 166 -17.54 -10.57 5.51
N GLY A 167 -17.48 -9.85 4.39
CA GLY A 167 -18.34 -10.09 3.22
C GLY A 167 -19.75 -9.54 3.36
N SER A 168 -20.13 -9.01 4.52
CA SER A 168 -21.43 -8.38 4.72
C SER A 168 -21.42 -6.95 4.14
N PRO A 169 -22.52 -6.51 3.49
CA PRO A 169 -22.65 -5.13 3.04
C PRO A 169 -22.69 -4.16 4.23
N PRO A 170 -22.33 -2.87 4.04
CA PRO A 170 -22.23 -1.89 5.12
C PRO A 170 -23.44 -1.84 6.07
N ASP A 171 -24.66 -1.90 5.55
CA ASP A 171 -25.89 -1.84 6.36
C ASP A 171 -26.04 -3.02 7.33
N SER A 172 -25.58 -4.21 6.94
CA SER A 172 -25.57 -5.39 7.81
C SER A 172 -24.45 -5.33 8.83
N ARG A 173 -23.28 -4.79 8.46
CA ARG A 173 -22.11 -4.69 9.35
C ARG A 173 -22.38 -3.82 10.58
N VAL A 174 -23.20 -2.78 10.46
CA VAL A 174 -23.56 -1.88 11.57
C VAL A 174 -24.42 -2.57 12.65
N GLN A 175 -25.02 -3.72 12.34
CA GLN A 175 -25.87 -4.46 13.27
C GLN A 175 -25.12 -5.51 14.11
N ILE A 176 -23.83 -5.74 13.82
CA ILE A 176 -22.95 -6.69 14.53
C ILE A 176 -22.24 -5.96 15.66
#